data_AF-A0A2D7PGZ6-F1
#
_entry.id   AF-A0A2D7PGZ6-F1
#
_cell.length_a   1.000
_cell.length_b   1.000
_cell.length_c   1.000
_cell.angle_alpha   90.00
_cell.angle_beta   90.00
_cell.angle_gamma   90.00
#
_symmetry.space_group_name_H-M   'P 1'
#
loop_
_entity.id
_entity.type
_entity.pdbx_description
1 polymer ?
#
loop_
_entity_poly.entity_id
_entity_poly.type
_entity_poly.pdbx_seq_one_letter_code
_entity_poly.pdbx_strand_id
1 'polypeptide(L)'
;MVKRLQKDSHYNEFDLDGDGTVSDDEIKRSQDMLEIELREEKSEAQKRMAWVAMGSMIVFSAALFTPFVSESRVSALADLLGLFYIAQAGVVGAYMGVSAWMSRK
;
A
#
# COMPACT_ATOMS: atom_id res chain seq x y z
N MET A 1 8.21 43.11 -13.27
CA MET A 1 9.36 42.79 -12.39
C MET A 1 9.24 41.32 -12.01
N VAL A 2 10.23 40.50 -12.37
CA VAL A 2 10.26 39.08 -12.01
C VAL A 2 10.66 38.97 -10.53
N LYS A 3 9.80 38.39 -9.70
CA LYS A 3 10.07 38.22 -8.26
C LYS A 3 10.99 37.02 -8.05
N ARG A 4 12.21 37.27 -7.58
CA ARG A 4 13.20 36.24 -7.24
C ARG A 4 13.04 35.79 -5.78
N LEU A 5 13.30 34.51 -5.52
CA LEU A 5 13.32 33.90 -4.20
C LEU A 5 14.45 34.52 -3.36
N GLN A 6 14.20 34.63 -2.04
CA GLN A 6 15.26 34.95 -1.10
C GLN A 6 16.23 33.77 -0.99
N LYS A 7 17.52 34.07 -0.75
CA LYS A 7 18.55 33.07 -0.48
C LYS A 7 18.13 32.25 0.76
N ASP A 8 18.16 30.93 0.67
CA ASP A 8 17.67 29.99 1.70
C ASP A 8 16.15 30.06 2.01
N SER A 9 15.33 30.43 1.04
CA SER A 9 13.87 30.31 1.15
C SER A 9 13.44 28.84 1.18
N HIS A 10 12.46 28.50 2.02
CA HIS A 10 11.81 27.17 2.03
C HIS A 10 11.24 26.80 0.64
N TYR A 11 10.96 27.80 -0.19
CA TYR A 11 10.44 27.58 -1.54
C TYR A 11 11.51 27.16 -2.57
N ASN A 12 12.79 27.17 -2.21
CA ASN A 12 13.87 26.69 -3.09
C ASN A 12 13.75 25.20 -3.41
N GLU A 13 13.05 24.41 -2.59
CA GLU A 13 12.77 22.99 -2.88
C GLU A 13 11.81 22.80 -4.06
N PHE A 14 11.04 23.83 -4.41
CA PHE A 14 10.10 23.83 -5.52
C PHE A 14 10.64 24.52 -6.78
N ASP A 15 11.82 25.12 -6.72
CA ASP A 15 12.55 25.70 -7.86
C ASP A 15 13.34 24.58 -8.55
N LEU A 16 12.72 23.97 -9.57
CA LEU A 16 13.21 22.74 -10.21
C LEU A 16 14.24 23.05 -11.30
N ASP A 17 14.22 24.26 -11.88
CA ASP A 17 15.16 24.68 -12.91
C ASP A 17 16.32 25.56 -12.37
N GLY A 18 16.24 25.97 -11.10
CA GLY A 18 17.29 26.70 -10.39
C GLY A 18 17.44 28.14 -10.84
N ASP A 19 16.41 28.72 -11.47
CA ASP A 19 16.45 30.09 -11.94
C ASP A 19 16.22 31.11 -10.80
N GLY A 20 15.85 30.66 -9.60
CA GLY A 20 15.59 31.51 -8.45
C GLY A 20 14.19 32.11 -8.45
N THR A 21 13.23 31.56 -9.21
CA THR A 21 11.80 31.86 -9.16
C THR A 21 11.01 30.57 -9.17
N VAL A 22 10.04 30.42 -8.26
CA VAL A 22 9.09 29.29 -8.37
C VAL A 22 7.94 29.73 -9.27
N SER A 23 7.81 29.05 -10.41
CA SER A 23 6.68 29.19 -11.32
C SER A 23 5.50 28.29 -10.90
N ASP A 24 4.28 28.67 -11.32
CA ASP A 24 3.07 27.86 -11.07
C ASP A 24 3.20 26.44 -11.67
N ASP A 25 3.94 26.30 -12.77
CA ASP A 25 4.22 25.01 -13.41
C ASP A 25 5.12 24.11 -12.56
N GLU A 26 6.09 24.68 -11.84
CA GLU A 26 6.97 23.91 -10.95
C GLU A 26 6.25 23.47 -9.67
N ILE A 27 5.38 24.33 -9.10
CA ILE A 27 4.50 23.95 -7.99
C ILE A 27 3.61 22.78 -8.43
N LYS A 28 3.01 22.87 -9.62
CA LYS A 28 2.16 21.81 -10.15
C LYS A 28 2.93 20.51 -10.35
N ARG A 29 4.14 20.56 -10.93
CA ARG A 29 5.00 19.38 -11.07
C ARG A 29 5.36 18.75 -9.73
N SER A 30 5.66 19.56 -8.71
CA SER A 30 5.96 19.04 -7.37
C SER A 30 4.77 18.33 -6.74
N GLN A 31 3.55 18.86 -6.93
CA GLN A 31 2.32 18.22 -6.46
C GLN A 31 2.04 16.92 -7.21
N ASP A 32 2.20 16.92 -8.54
CA ASP A 32 2.02 15.73 -9.36
C ASP A 32 3.01 14.63 -8.96
N MET A 33 4.29 14.98 -8.72
CA MET A 33 5.31 14.04 -8.25
C MET A 33 4.95 13.46 -6.88
N LEU A 34 4.56 14.31 -5.92
CA LEU A 34 4.16 13.87 -4.58
C LEU A 34 2.93 12.95 -4.63
N GLU A 35 1.95 13.24 -5.48
CA GLU A 35 0.77 12.39 -5.64
C GLU A 35 1.13 11.01 -6.21
N ILE A 36 2.05 10.96 -7.17
CA ILE A 36 2.57 9.70 -7.74
C ILE A 36 3.27 8.88 -6.65
N GLU A 37 4.17 9.50 -5.89
CA GLU A 37 4.89 8.82 -4.79
C GLU A 37 3.91 8.25 -3.75
N LEU A 38 2.96 9.06 -3.27
CA LEU A 38 1.94 8.60 -2.32
C LEU A 38 1.08 7.47 -2.87
N ARG A 39 0.80 7.46 -4.18
CA ARG A 39 0.05 6.38 -4.84
C ARG A 39 0.87 5.10 -4.92
N GLU A 40 2.15 5.20 -5.26
CA GLU A 40 3.08 4.07 -5.29
C GLU A 40 3.28 3.45 -3.91
N GLU A 41 3.51 4.27 -2.88
CA GLU A 41 3.64 3.81 -1.50
C GLU A 41 2.39 3.05 -1.03
N LYS A 42 1.19 3.60 -1.31
CA LYS A 42 -0.08 2.94 -0.99
C LYS A 42 -0.22 1.61 -1.72
N SER A 43 0.15 1.55 -2.99
CA SER A 43 0.09 0.31 -3.80
C SER A 43 1.01 -0.76 -3.22
N GLU A 44 2.26 -0.42 -2.91
CA GLU A 44 3.22 -1.35 -2.32
C GLU A 44 2.80 -1.79 -0.91
N ALA A 45 2.24 -0.90 -0.10
CA ALA A 45 1.67 -1.26 1.20
C ALA A 45 0.52 -2.27 1.05
N GLN A 46 -0.41 -2.05 0.12
CA GLN A 46 -1.52 -2.97 -0.12
C GLN A 46 -1.06 -4.33 -0.65
N LYS A 47 -0.05 -4.35 -1.53
CA LYS A 47 0.59 -5.57 -2.02
C LYS A 47 1.22 -6.37 -0.89
N ARG A 48 1.94 -5.70 0.02
CA ARG A 48 2.51 -6.35 1.22
C ARG A 48 1.42 -6.93 2.10
N MET A 49 0.32 -6.20 2.34
CA MET A 49 -0.82 -6.74 3.10
C MET A 49 -1.41 -7.99 2.46
N ALA A 50 -1.62 -8.00 1.14
CA ALA A 50 -2.12 -9.17 0.43
C ALA A 50 -1.15 -10.37 0.51
N TRP A 51 0.16 -10.13 0.40
CA TRP A 51 1.16 -11.18 0.58
C TRP A 51 1.19 -11.75 1.98
N VAL A 52 1.07 -10.90 3.01
CA VAL A 52 0.98 -11.34 4.41
C VAL A 52 -0.29 -12.16 4.64
N ALA A 53 -1.43 -11.73 4.07
CA ALA A 53 -2.69 -12.49 4.15
C ALA A 53 -2.54 -13.89 3.55
N MET A 54 -2.04 -13.99 2.31
CA MET A 54 -1.81 -15.29 1.64
C MET A 54 -0.78 -16.15 2.39
N GLY A 55 0.32 -15.55 2.83
CA GLY A 55 1.35 -16.24 3.60
C GLY A 55 0.81 -16.78 4.92
N SER A 56 -0.03 -16.00 5.61
CA SER A 56 -0.66 -16.42 6.86
C SER A 56 -1.58 -17.62 6.67
N MET A 57 -2.35 -17.68 5.57
CA MET A 57 -3.19 -18.83 5.24
C MET A 57 -2.36 -20.10 5.03
N ILE A 58 -1.22 -19.99 4.32
CA ILE A 58 -0.33 -21.14 4.07
C ILE A 58 0.31 -21.63 5.37
N VAL A 59 0.90 -20.71 6.14
CA VAL A 59 1.54 -21.04 7.42
C VAL A 59 0.54 -21.63 8.40
N PHE A 60 -0.66 -21.08 8.47
CA PHE A 60 -1.71 -21.56 9.35
C PHE A 60 -2.21 -22.95 8.93
N SER A 61 -2.46 -23.18 7.64
CA SER A 61 -2.75 -24.52 7.11
C SER A 61 -1.64 -25.51 7.51
N ALA A 62 -0.38 -25.18 7.22
CA ALA A 62 0.74 -26.06 7.55
C ALA A 62 0.83 -26.37 9.05
N ALA A 63 0.58 -25.37 9.91
CA ALA A 63 0.57 -25.54 11.36
C ALA A 63 -0.53 -26.52 11.83
N LEU A 64 -1.72 -26.48 11.23
CA LEU A 64 -2.82 -27.41 11.56
C LEU A 64 -2.48 -28.87 11.22
N PHE A 65 -1.66 -29.11 10.19
CA PHE A 65 -1.20 -30.45 9.82
C PHE A 65 -0.02 -30.96 10.67
N THR A 66 0.48 -30.16 11.62
CA THR A 66 1.54 -30.62 12.53
C THR A 66 0.98 -31.55 13.62
N PRO A 67 1.76 -32.53 14.10
CA PRO A 67 1.32 -33.45 15.15
C PRO A 67 1.08 -32.77 16.51
N PHE A 68 1.44 -31.50 16.65
CA PHE A 68 1.20 -30.70 17.87
C PHE A 68 -0.24 -30.23 17.99
N VAL A 69 -1.02 -30.24 16.90
CA VAL A 69 -2.42 -29.84 16.88
C VAL A 69 -3.29 -31.09 16.84
N SER A 70 -4.07 -31.32 17.88
CA SER A 70 -4.99 -32.46 17.93
C SER A 70 -6.21 -32.23 17.04
N GLU A 71 -6.69 -33.29 16.37
CA GLU A 71 -7.92 -33.24 15.56
C GLU A 71 -9.13 -32.70 16.35
N SER A 72 -9.21 -33.01 17.65
CA SER A 72 -10.25 -32.49 18.54
C SER A 72 -10.25 -30.96 18.65
N ARG A 73 -9.07 -30.32 18.67
CA ARG A 73 -8.95 -28.85 18.70
C ARG A 73 -9.29 -28.23 17.36
N VAL A 74 -8.89 -28.88 16.25
CA VAL A 74 -9.25 -28.43 14.90
C VAL A 74 -10.75 -28.47 14.71
N SER A 75 -11.40 -29.57 15.10
CA SER A 75 -12.85 -29.73 15.01
C SER A 75 -13.60 -28.72 15.89
N ALA A 76 -13.13 -28.48 17.12
CA ALA A 76 -13.73 -27.50 18.02
C ALA A 76 -13.64 -26.05 17.50
N LEU A 77 -12.65 -25.75 16.66
CA LEU A 77 -12.42 -24.41 16.12
C LEU A 77 -12.81 -24.27 14.65
N ALA A 78 -13.38 -25.31 14.02
CA ALA A 78 -13.59 -25.38 12.58
C ALA A 78 -14.31 -24.15 11.98
N ASP A 79 -15.35 -23.64 12.66
CA ASP A 79 -16.08 -22.44 12.22
C ASP A 79 -15.21 -21.18 12.25
N LEU A 80 -14.35 -21.05 13.28
CA LEU A 80 -13.40 -19.94 13.39
C LEU A 80 -12.31 -20.03 12.33
N LEU A 81 -11.85 -21.25 11.99
CA LEU A 81 -10.92 -21.46 10.87
C LEU A 81 -11.57 -21.00 9.57
N GLY A 82 -12.81 -21.43 9.30
CA GLY A 82 -13.57 -21.01 8.12
C GLY A 82 -13.69 -19.49 8.00
N LEU A 83 -14.05 -18.82 9.11
CA LEU A 83 -14.12 -17.36 9.16
C LEU A 83 -12.76 -16.70 8.89
N PHE A 84 -11.67 -17.26 9.43
CA PHE A 84 -10.31 -16.78 9.16
C PHE A 84 -9.98 -16.84 7.67
N TYR A 85 -10.20 -17.97 6.99
CA TYR A 85 -9.92 -18.09 5.55
C TYR A 85 -10.77 -17.14 4.72
N ILE A 86 -12.06 -16.96 5.06
CA ILE A 86 -12.95 -16.00 4.38
C ILE A 86 -12.46 -14.57 4.57
N ALA A 87 -12.07 -14.19 5.79
CA ALA A 87 -11.56 -12.86 6.07
C ALA A 87 -10.26 -12.58 5.28
N GLN A 88 -9.31 -13.52 5.26
CA GLN A 88 -8.07 -13.36 4.48
C GLN A 88 -8.33 -13.29 2.98
N ALA A 89 -9.23 -14.13 2.45
CA ALA A 89 -9.66 -14.05 1.06
C ALA A 89 -10.31 -12.68 0.74
N GLY A 90 -11.06 -12.12 1.68
CA GLY A 90 -11.61 -10.76 1.58
C GLY A 90 -10.54 -9.68 1.46
N VAL A 91 -9.46 -9.76 2.26
CA VAL A 91 -8.32 -8.82 2.19
C VAL A 91 -7.65 -8.88 0.81
N VAL A 92 -7.37 -10.10 0.32
CA VAL A 92 -6.75 -10.30 -0.99
C VAL A 92 -7.69 -9.83 -2.11
N GLY A 93 -8.97 -10.16 -2.03
CA GLY A 93 -9.99 -9.74 -3.00
C GLY A 93 -10.17 -8.22 -3.04
N ALA A 94 -10.16 -7.55 -1.89
CA ALA A 94 -10.20 -6.10 -1.81
C ALA A 94 -8.96 -5.46 -2.47
N TYR A 95 -7.76 -5.97 -2.19
CA TYR A 95 -6.54 -5.52 -2.85
C TYR A 95 -6.60 -5.70 -4.38
N MET A 96 -6.99 -6.89 -4.84
CA MET A 96 -7.13 -7.17 -6.28
C MET A 96 -8.19 -6.26 -6.94
N GLY A 97 -9.30 -6.00 -6.24
CA GLY A 97 -10.36 -5.10 -6.71
C GLY A 97 -9.88 -3.66 -6.84
N VAL A 98 -9.21 -3.13 -5.82
CA VAL A 98 -8.61 -1.78 -5.86
C VAL A 98 -7.56 -1.69 -6.96
N SER A 99 -6.66 -2.67 -7.04
CA SER A 99 -5.60 -2.71 -8.06
C SER A 99 -6.17 -2.74 -9.48
N ALA A 100 -7.19 -3.57 -9.73
CA ALA A 100 -7.85 -3.66 -11.03
C ALA A 100 -8.64 -2.40 -11.41
N TRP A 101 -9.21 -1.69 -10.43
CA TRP A 101 -9.83 -0.39 -10.67
C TRP A 101 -8.78 0.67 -11.01
N MET A 102 -7.68 0.69 -10.27
CA MET A 102 -6.57 1.62 -10.49
C MET A 102 -5.85 1.41 -11.82
N SER A 103 -5.84 0.18 -12.36
CA SER A 103 -5.22 -0.12 -13.66
C SER A 103 -6.09 0.22 -14.87
N ARG A 104 -7.40 0.49 -14.66
CA ARG A 104 -8.34 0.86 -15.73
C ARG A 104 -8.46 2.37 -15.95
N LYS A 105 -7.89 3.17 -15.04
CA LYS A 105 -7.90 4.63 -15.08
C LYS A 105 -6.54 5.14 -15.49
#